data_AF-A0A7C6KK64-F1
#
_entry.id   AF-A0A7C6KK64-F1
#
_cell.length_a   1.000
_cell.length_b   1.000
_cell.length_c   1.000
_cell.angle_alpha   90.00
_cell.angle_beta   90.00
_cell.angle_gamma   90.00
#
_symmetry.space_group_name_H-M   'P 1'
#
loop_
_entity.id
_entity.type
_entity.pdbx_description
1 polymer ?
#
loop_
_entity_poly.entity_id
_entity_poly.type
_entity_poly.pdbx_seq_one_letter_code
_entity_poly.pdbx_strand_id
1 'polypeptide(L)'
;MLEFVLTSNSPGEVAGWLTPVAEALVEQFPTARLLVFLPPCDFASGSEKAVASTLPGISRVFGPGEYVRFALTGRLPGEGIGKPRRRGGCSNRGEGYRQARNARKGAVLFLGGDLLHAVLLSRRFGLPAFAYTEGFARWSGRFERFFLPDERAWERARHRYGAPPEKLLVVGNLMVDAVHRALRRARGDARSHFDHYYYRPAFILLPGSRPSEFRQVLGLFVRAALDLVDFWSSRYPGLPVPQPVMLLSPFISWELVEETLAGGREHPDRFLFPLNGRLEPPPAGRPAGPAGDAEIRMLVTGGKRLPVYRVSAPARYQLMEEAAAALCLPGTVTMEMAALGLPHVAALPLQRPDLVPLPGVAGVLGGLPGVGGSVRRAAVRRVLAGRRLFSWPNRLAGSTVVPEVVGEVTPARLADALATLLAGEIAYNLQGRVSPCREQLQRLAGPAGAARRLVEAMARDLLL
;
A
#
# COMPACT_ATOMS: atom_id res chain seq x y z
N MET A 1 31.26 8.06 -3.14
CA MET A 1 30.14 7.19 -3.57
C MET A 1 28.87 7.74 -2.96
N LEU A 2 27.84 7.95 -3.77
CA LEU A 2 26.55 8.47 -3.32
C LEU A 2 25.74 7.34 -2.68
N GLU A 3 25.19 7.56 -1.48
CA GLU A 3 24.45 6.53 -0.72
C GLU A 3 23.09 7.07 -0.26
N PHE A 4 22.02 6.39 -0.66
CA PHE A 4 20.65 6.69 -0.22
C PHE A 4 20.14 5.58 0.68
N VAL A 5 19.66 5.95 1.85
CA VAL A 5 19.13 5.04 2.86
C VAL A 5 17.64 5.31 3.04
N LEU A 6 16.81 4.37 2.65
CA LEU A 6 15.35 4.50 2.64
C LEU A 6 14.75 3.72 3.80
N THR A 7 13.65 4.22 4.37
CA THR A 7 12.84 3.48 5.35
C THR A 7 11.42 3.31 4.82
N SER A 8 10.84 2.13 5.03
CA SER A 8 9.45 1.80 4.67
C SER A 8 9.02 0.59 5.50
N ASN A 9 7.74 0.43 5.84
CA ASN A 9 7.38 -0.58 6.85
C ASN A 9 6.09 -1.37 6.59
N SER A 10 5.30 -1.01 5.58
CA SER A 10 4.02 -1.67 5.30
C SER A 10 3.82 -1.93 3.80
N PRO A 11 2.89 -2.83 3.42
CA PRO A 11 2.62 -3.13 2.02
C PRO A 11 2.33 -1.89 1.17
N GLY A 12 1.51 -0.98 1.70
CA GLY A 12 1.11 0.25 1.01
C GLY A 12 2.26 1.25 0.87
N GLU A 13 3.15 1.34 1.85
CA GLU A 13 4.34 2.21 1.75
C GLU A 13 5.38 1.64 0.79
N VAL A 14 5.59 0.32 0.79
CA VAL A 14 6.53 -0.34 -0.12
C VAL A 14 6.06 -0.17 -1.57
N ALA A 15 4.78 -0.48 -1.83
CA ALA A 15 4.21 -0.35 -3.18
C ALA A 15 4.04 1.11 -3.61
N GLY A 16 3.49 1.95 -2.72
CA GLY A 16 3.03 3.29 -3.06
C GLY A 16 4.07 4.40 -2.88
N TRP A 17 5.06 4.25 -1.99
CA TRP A 17 6.05 5.31 -1.71
C TRP A 17 7.48 4.88 -2.04
N LEU A 18 7.93 3.72 -1.56
CA LEU A 18 9.28 3.22 -1.79
C LEU A 18 9.55 2.97 -3.27
N THR A 19 8.66 2.23 -3.94
CA THR A 19 8.81 1.86 -5.36
C THR A 19 9.06 3.08 -6.26
N PRO A 20 8.15 4.08 -6.35
CA PRO A 20 8.35 5.20 -7.28
C PRO A 20 9.56 6.08 -6.92
N VAL A 21 9.92 6.18 -5.64
CA VAL A 21 11.09 6.95 -5.19
C VAL A 21 12.40 6.23 -5.51
N ALA A 22 12.48 4.91 -5.28
CA ALA A 22 13.64 4.12 -5.62
C ALA A 22 13.92 4.20 -7.12
N GLU A 23 12.88 4.13 -7.95
CA GLU A 23 13.00 4.29 -9.40
C GLU A 23 13.50 5.68 -9.81
N ALA A 24 12.93 6.74 -9.24
CA ALA A 24 13.39 8.10 -9.52
C ALA A 24 14.85 8.33 -9.08
N LEU A 25 15.27 7.71 -7.97
CA LEU A 25 16.67 7.74 -7.52
C LEU A 25 17.60 6.99 -8.47
N VAL A 26 17.18 5.83 -8.99
CA VAL A 26 17.98 5.05 -9.95
C VAL A 26 18.09 5.79 -11.29
N GLU A 27 16.99 6.39 -11.76
CA GLU A 27 16.97 7.21 -12.99
C GLU A 27 17.92 8.41 -12.88
N GLN A 28 17.91 9.12 -11.76
CA GLN A 28 18.72 10.31 -11.57
C GLN A 28 20.17 10.01 -11.14
N PHE A 29 20.37 8.94 -10.37
CA PHE A 29 21.68 8.54 -9.83
C PHE A 29 21.97 7.04 -10.04
N PRO A 30 22.24 6.60 -11.28
CA PRO A 30 22.36 5.17 -11.61
C PRO A 30 23.47 4.43 -10.86
N THR A 31 24.50 5.14 -10.39
CA THR A 31 25.65 4.58 -9.66
C THR A 31 25.53 4.71 -8.15
N ALA A 32 24.43 5.27 -7.64
CA ALA A 32 24.21 5.41 -6.21
C ALA A 32 23.90 4.06 -5.56
N ARG A 33 24.38 3.87 -4.33
CA ARG A 33 24.04 2.72 -3.50
C ARG A 33 22.72 2.99 -2.78
N LEU A 34 21.70 2.18 -3.04
CA LEU A 34 20.37 2.28 -2.42
C LEU A 34 20.20 1.17 -1.38
N LEU A 35 20.04 1.56 -0.12
CA LEU A 35 19.80 0.65 1.00
C LEU A 35 18.39 0.87 1.55
N VAL A 36 17.62 -0.20 1.73
CA VAL A 36 16.28 -0.13 2.34
C VAL A 36 16.30 -0.78 3.71
N PHE A 37 15.78 -0.09 4.72
CA PHE A 37 15.56 -0.63 6.05
C PHE A 37 14.06 -0.73 6.34
N LEU A 38 13.63 -1.93 6.72
CA LEU A 38 12.25 -2.22 7.11
C LEU A 38 12.16 -2.30 8.64
N PRO A 39 11.81 -1.22 9.35
CA PRO A 39 11.65 -1.27 10.80
C PRO A 39 10.44 -2.13 11.21
N PRO A 40 10.38 -2.61 12.46
CA PRO A 40 9.22 -3.33 12.99
C PRO A 40 7.92 -2.53 12.82
N CYS A 41 6.84 -3.19 12.42
CA CYS A 41 5.55 -2.56 12.14
C CYS A 41 4.38 -3.52 12.37
N ASP A 42 3.35 -3.05 13.08
CA ASP A 42 2.12 -3.81 13.32
C ASP A 42 1.26 -3.99 12.05
N PHE A 43 1.54 -3.21 11.01
CA PHE A 43 0.86 -3.24 9.72
C PHE A 43 1.62 -4.03 8.65
N ALA A 44 2.74 -4.66 9.00
CA ALA A 44 3.52 -5.48 8.08
C ALA A 44 2.76 -6.76 7.70
N SER A 45 2.94 -7.19 6.46
CA SER A 45 2.50 -8.49 5.94
C SER A 45 3.50 -9.61 6.23
N GLY A 46 4.78 -9.27 6.39
CA GLY A 46 5.89 -10.23 6.47
C GLY A 46 6.58 -10.45 5.12
N SER A 47 5.95 -10.02 4.01
CA SER A 47 6.47 -10.17 2.65
C SER A 47 7.25 -8.95 2.15
N GLU A 48 7.32 -7.86 2.92
CA GLU A 48 7.92 -6.58 2.51
C GLU A 48 9.36 -6.73 2.06
N LYS A 49 10.15 -7.55 2.76
CA LYS A 49 11.56 -7.77 2.39
C LYS A 49 11.67 -8.44 1.03
N ALA A 50 10.87 -9.48 0.77
CA ALA A 50 10.87 -10.19 -0.50
C ALA A 50 10.46 -9.26 -1.65
N VAL A 51 9.37 -8.49 -1.48
CA VAL A 51 8.87 -7.55 -2.49
C VAL A 51 9.85 -6.39 -2.74
N ALA A 52 10.39 -5.78 -1.68
CA ALA A 52 11.36 -4.70 -1.84
C ALA A 52 12.66 -5.17 -2.48
N SER A 53 13.08 -6.43 -2.25
CA SER A 53 14.28 -7.01 -2.86
C SER A 53 14.17 -7.26 -4.35
N THR A 54 12.95 -7.32 -4.93
CA THR A 54 12.76 -7.46 -6.38
C THR A 54 12.77 -6.11 -7.11
N LEU A 55 12.82 -4.98 -6.39
CA LEU A 55 12.81 -3.66 -7.01
C LEU A 55 14.15 -3.36 -7.71
N PRO A 56 14.13 -2.94 -8.99
CA PRO A 56 15.34 -2.63 -9.73
C PRO A 56 16.19 -1.54 -9.04
N GLY A 57 17.51 -1.75 -9.01
CA GLY A 57 18.48 -0.79 -8.48
C GLY A 57 18.61 -0.72 -6.96
N ILE A 58 17.80 -1.48 -6.20
CA ILE A 58 17.99 -1.60 -4.75
C ILE A 58 19.17 -2.52 -4.46
N SER A 59 20.23 -1.96 -3.84
CA SER A 59 21.45 -2.71 -3.55
C SER A 59 21.25 -3.74 -2.44
N ARG A 60 20.47 -3.40 -1.40
CA ARG A 60 20.18 -4.31 -0.29
C ARG A 60 18.96 -3.89 0.51
N VAL A 61 18.21 -4.89 0.99
CA VAL A 61 17.08 -4.72 1.91
C VAL A 61 17.37 -5.39 3.23
N PHE A 62 17.21 -4.65 4.32
CA PHE A 62 17.38 -5.12 5.70
C PHE A 62 16.01 -5.27 6.36
N GLY A 63 15.71 -6.49 6.82
CA GLY A 63 14.45 -6.77 7.54
C GLY A 63 14.46 -6.24 8.98
N PRO A 64 13.33 -6.38 9.72
CA PRO A 64 13.18 -5.83 11.08
C PRO A 64 14.28 -6.24 12.06
N GLY A 65 14.65 -7.52 12.09
CA GLY A 65 15.72 -8.01 12.97
C GLY A 65 17.11 -7.44 12.62
N GLU A 66 17.41 -7.31 11.34
CA GLU A 66 18.65 -6.70 10.85
C GLU A 66 18.70 -5.20 11.15
N TYR A 67 17.57 -4.50 10.96
CA TYR A 67 17.41 -3.11 11.33
C TYR A 67 17.64 -2.90 12.83
N VAL A 68 16.96 -3.67 13.70
CA VAL A 68 17.11 -3.54 15.16
C VAL A 68 18.56 -3.79 15.58
N ARG A 69 19.20 -4.84 15.04
CA ARG A 69 20.61 -5.11 15.30
C ARG A 69 21.50 -3.95 14.86
N PHE A 70 21.27 -3.38 13.68
CA PHE A 70 22.04 -2.23 13.20
C PHE A 70 21.80 -0.96 14.03
N ALA A 71 20.54 -0.66 14.36
CA ALA A 71 20.14 0.49 15.16
C ALA A 71 20.79 0.47 16.55
N LEU A 72 20.91 -0.73 17.16
CA LEU A 72 21.54 -0.92 18.47
C LEU A 72 23.07 -0.95 18.39
N THR A 73 23.63 -1.78 17.50
CA THR A 73 25.07 -2.10 17.51
C THR A 73 25.90 -1.24 16.55
N GLY A 74 25.28 -0.59 15.57
CA GLY A 74 25.95 0.10 14.48
C GLY A 74 26.64 -0.82 13.45
N ARG A 75 26.44 -2.14 13.52
CA ARG A 75 27.06 -3.12 12.63
C ARG A 75 26.05 -3.64 11.60
N LEU A 76 26.38 -3.49 10.31
CA LEU A 76 25.59 -4.07 9.23
C LEU A 76 25.81 -5.59 9.18
N PRO A 77 24.77 -6.41 9.01
CA PRO A 77 24.95 -7.85 8.82
C PRO A 77 25.75 -8.14 7.54
N GLY A 78 26.72 -9.03 7.56
CA GLY A 78 27.40 -9.55 6.35
C GLY A 78 28.40 -8.62 5.66
N GLU A 79 28.59 -7.37 6.11
CA GLU A 79 29.84 -6.66 5.80
C GLU A 79 30.88 -7.09 6.83
N GLY A 80 32.03 -7.57 6.36
CA GLY A 80 33.12 -8.08 7.19
C GLY A 80 33.44 -7.14 8.35
N ILE A 81 33.93 -7.72 9.44
CA ILE A 81 34.20 -7.13 10.75
C ILE A 81 35.06 -5.85 10.63
N GLY A 82 34.45 -4.73 10.27
CA GLY A 82 34.95 -3.40 10.50
C GLY A 82 34.61 -3.07 11.94
N LYS A 83 35.57 -3.31 12.84
CA LYS A 83 35.44 -3.05 14.28
C LYS A 83 34.71 -1.73 14.52
N PRO A 84 33.73 -1.66 15.45
CA PRO A 84 33.30 -0.37 15.94
C PRO A 84 34.53 0.27 16.58
N ARG A 85 34.87 1.50 16.17
CA ARG A 85 35.74 2.34 17.00
C ARG A 85 35.04 2.49 18.35
N ARG A 86 35.39 1.61 19.30
CA ARG A 86 35.04 1.74 20.70
C ARG A 86 35.50 3.14 21.12
N ARG A 87 34.63 3.82 21.87
CA ARG A 87 35.03 4.86 22.82
C ARG A 87 36.23 4.33 23.62
N GLY A 88 37.42 4.76 23.24
CA GLY A 88 38.65 4.64 23.99
C GLY A 88 39.19 6.06 24.08
N GLY A 89 39.29 6.58 25.30
CA GLY A 89 39.78 7.92 25.55
C GLY A 89 41.19 8.10 24.99
N CYS A 90 41.37 9.11 24.15
CA CYS A 90 42.56 9.93 24.20
C CYS A 90 42.25 11.26 23.55
N SER A 91 42.64 12.31 24.26
CA SER A 91 42.66 13.70 23.89
C SER A 91 43.30 13.92 22.52
N ASN A 92 42.48 14.16 21.50
CA ASN A 92 42.70 15.18 20.46
C ASN A 92 41.44 15.28 19.60
N ARG A 93 40.63 16.29 19.91
CA ARG A 93 39.36 16.62 19.24
C ARG A 93 39.65 17.20 17.86
N GLY A 94 38.88 16.80 16.85
CA GLY A 94 38.53 17.72 15.75
C GLY A 94 38.44 17.10 14.36
N GLU A 95 39.54 16.58 13.84
CA GLU A 95 39.75 16.60 12.38
C GLU A 95 39.54 15.24 11.68
N GLY A 96 40.19 14.17 12.14
CA GLY A 96 40.13 12.86 11.46
C GLY A 96 38.74 12.18 11.47
N TYR A 97 37.90 12.47 12.47
CA TYR A 97 36.52 11.96 12.52
C TYR A 97 35.53 12.82 11.69
N ARG A 98 35.82 14.12 11.49
CA ARG A 98 35.06 14.98 10.56
C ARG A 98 35.41 14.66 9.10
N GLN A 99 36.67 14.34 8.82
CA GLN A 99 37.16 14.09 7.46
C GLN A 99 36.57 12.81 6.84
N ALA A 100 36.39 11.74 7.61
CA ALA A 100 35.73 10.51 7.14
C ALA A 100 34.20 10.67 6.99
N ARG A 101 33.58 11.57 7.77
CA ARG A 101 32.15 11.92 7.67
C ARG A 101 31.85 12.78 6.44
N ASN A 102 32.82 13.60 6.00
CA ASN A 102 32.73 14.43 4.80
C ASN A 102 32.90 13.66 3.47
N ALA A 103 33.26 12.38 3.49
CA ALA A 103 33.48 11.59 2.27
C ALA A 103 32.22 10.91 1.72
N ARG A 104 31.17 10.73 2.56
CA ARG A 104 29.90 10.13 2.14
C ARG A 104 28.89 11.23 1.81
N LYS A 105 28.54 11.34 0.53
CA LYS A 105 27.42 12.17 0.07
C LYS A 105 26.16 11.30 -0.02
N GLY A 106 25.00 11.88 0.24
CA GLY A 106 23.71 11.19 0.12
C GLY A 106 22.72 11.59 1.22
N ALA A 107 21.70 10.76 1.43
CA ALA A 107 20.61 11.08 2.35
C ALA A 107 19.98 9.84 3.00
N VAL A 108 19.39 10.05 4.17
CA VAL A 108 18.35 9.16 4.70
C VAL A 108 17.00 9.73 4.32
N LEU A 109 16.15 8.95 3.66
CA LEU A 109 14.81 9.36 3.29
C LEU A 109 13.77 8.48 3.99
N PHE A 110 12.91 9.14 4.75
CA PHE A 110 11.76 8.50 5.38
C PHE A 110 10.61 8.35 4.39
N LEU A 111 10.22 7.10 4.12
CA LEU A 111 9.08 6.72 3.28
C LEU A 111 8.15 5.79 4.06
N GLY A 112 7.99 6.06 5.36
CA GLY A 112 6.98 5.42 6.18
C GLY A 112 7.44 4.77 7.47
N GLY A 113 6.47 4.48 8.34
CA GLY A 113 6.66 4.07 9.73
C GLY A 113 6.85 5.19 10.75
N ASP A 114 7.78 5.02 11.69
CA ASP A 114 8.10 6.04 12.71
C ASP A 114 9.33 6.85 12.30
N LEU A 115 9.19 8.18 12.30
CA LEU A 115 10.26 9.14 11.99
C LEU A 115 11.52 8.93 12.85
N LEU A 116 11.38 8.38 14.06
CA LEU A 116 12.50 8.03 14.92
C LEU A 116 13.50 7.10 14.21
N HIS A 117 13.01 6.14 13.42
CA HIS A 117 13.87 5.19 12.73
C HIS A 117 14.79 5.89 11.71
N ALA A 118 14.26 6.84 10.94
CA ALA A 118 15.05 7.67 10.03
C ALA A 118 16.05 8.56 10.77
N VAL A 119 15.68 9.14 11.92
CA VAL A 119 16.60 9.91 12.76
C VAL A 119 17.76 9.05 13.28
N LEU A 120 17.47 7.81 13.70
CA LEU A 120 18.50 6.86 14.16
C LEU A 120 19.43 6.48 13.01
N LEU A 121 18.90 6.16 11.83
CA LEU A 121 19.72 5.84 10.65
C LEU A 121 20.58 7.03 10.22
N SER A 122 20.02 8.25 10.22
CA SER A 122 20.77 9.47 9.89
C SER A 122 21.98 9.65 10.81
N ARG A 123 21.81 9.41 12.12
CA ARG A 123 22.94 9.43 13.06
C ARG A 123 23.95 8.31 12.81
N ARG A 124 23.51 7.11 12.43
CA ARG A 124 24.38 5.95 12.21
C ARG A 124 25.18 6.06 10.93
N PHE A 125 24.56 6.52 9.85
CA PHE A 125 25.21 6.73 8.55
C PHE A 125 25.93 8.08 8.46
N GLY A 126 25.60 9.04 9.32
CA GLY A 126 26.15 10.39 9.28
C GLY A 126 25.60 11.24 8.14
N LEU A 127 24.48 10.85 7.53
CA LEU A 127 23.82 11.50 6.40
C LEU A 127 22.64 12.38 6.87
N PRO A 128 22.32 13.48 6.17
CA PRO A 128 21.13 14.30 6.44
C PRO A 128 19.84 13.50 6.24
N ALA A 129 18.79 13.86 6.99
CA ALA A 129 17.50 13.18 6.95
C ALA A 129 16.44 14.01 6.23
N PHE A 130 15.67 13.37 5.37
CA PHE A 130 14.51 13.91 4.67
C PHE A 130 13.30 13.02 4.95
N ALA A 131 12.09 13.53 4.78
CA ALA A 131 10.89 12.73 5.00
C ALA A 131 9.77 13.02 4.01
N TYR A 132 9.17 11.99 3.43
CA TYR A 132 7.85 12.09 2.82
C TYR A 132 6.78 11.67 3.83
N THR A 133 5.79 12.53 4.08
CA THR A 133 4.75 12.25 5.09
C THR A 133 3.40 12.83 4.70
N GLU A 134 2.33 12.32 5.31
CA GLU A 134 0.97 12.86 5.16
C GLU A 134 0.70 14.04 6.11
N GLY A 135 1.71 14.85 6.38
CA GLY A 135 1.66 16.00 7.29
C GLY A 135 2.03 15.70 8.74
N PHE A 136 2.64 14.53 9.00
CA PHE A 136 3.21 14.20 10.31
C PHE A 136 4.65 14.69 10.38
N ALA A 137 4.90 15.84 11.02
CA ALA A 137 6.21 16.48 11.02
C ALA A 137 6.84 16.60 12.42
N ARG A 138 6.84 15.49 13.18
CA ARG A 138 7.56 15.41 14.47
C ARG A 138 9.07 15.46 14.22
N TRP A 139 9.86 15.83 15.23
CA TRP A 139 11.33 15.89 15.13
C TRP A 139 11.84 16.84 14.04
N SER A 140 11.11 17.91 13.70
CA SER A 140 11.43 18.83 12.61
C SER A 140 12.85 19.43 12.66
N GLY A 141 13.44 19.57 13.85
CA GLY A 141 14.85 19.96 14.02
C GLY A 141 15.89 18.91 13.61
N ARG A 142 15.48 17.71 13.21
CA ARG A 142 16.36 16.60 12.77
C ARG A 142 16.23 16.25 11.30
N PHE A 143 15.30 16.87 10.59
CA PHE A 143 15.09 16.70 9.16
C PHE A 143 15.43 17.99 8.44
N GLU A 144 16.07 17.89 7.28
CA GLU A 144 16.35 19.02 6.40
C GLU A 144 15.06 19.51 5.74
N ARG A 145 14.25 18.58 5.24
CA ARG A 145 12.98 18.88 4.56
C ARG A 145 11.94 17.78 4.74
N PHE A 146 10.68 18.20 4.73
CA PHE A 146 9.49 17.36 4.64
C PHE A 146 8.81 17.56 3.29
N PHE A 147 8.63 16.47 2.57
CA PHE A 147 7.90 16.37 1.33
C PHE A 147 6.47 15.90 1.62
N LEU A 148 5.49 16.51 0.95
CA LEU A 148 4.08 16.37 1.29
C LEU A 148 3.22 16.06 0.05
N PRO A 149 2.15 15.26 0.20
CA PRO A 149 1.26 14.90 -0.91
C PRO A 149 0.41 16.07 -1.42
N ASP A 150 -0.03 16.95 -0.53
CA ASP A 150 -1.02 17.98 -0.82
C ASP A 150 -0.97 19.12 0.22
N GLU A 151 -1.77 20.16 -0.03
CA GLU A 151 -1.86 21.34 0.83
C GLU A 151 -2.42 21.01 2.23
N ARG A 152 -3.31 20.02 2.35
CA ARG A 152 -3.86 19.61 3.66
C ARG A 152 -2.81 18.94 4.53
N ALA A 153 -1.88 18.21 3.93
CA ALA A 153 -0.71 17.67 4.61
C ALA A 153 0.24 18.80 5.04
N TRP A 154 0.38 19.86 4.23
CA TRP A 154 1.12 21.07 4.59
C TRP A 154 0.52 21.79 5.77
N GLU A 155 -0.77 22.10 5.73
CA GLU A 155 -1.52 22.73 6.83
C GLU A 155 -1.37 21.92 8.11
N ARG A 156 -1.49 20.59 8.02
CA ARG A 156 -1.32 19.69 9.17
C ARG A 156 0.10 19.76 9.72
N ALA A 157 1.13 19.69 8.88
CA ALA A 157 2.52 19.80 9.32
C ALA A 157 2.78 21.14 10.02
N ARG A 158 2.25 22.24 9.45
CA ARG A 158 2.44 23.60 9.96
C ARG A 158 1.68 23.88 11.25
N HIS A 159 0.37 23.63 11.26
CA HIS A 159 -0.52 24.07 12.33
C HIS A 159 -0.61 23.07 13.49
N ARG A 160 -0.51 21.76 13.21
CA ARG A 160 -0.59 20.73 14.25
C ARG A 160 0.76 20.36 14.84
N TYR A 161 1.81 20.33 14.02
CA TYR A 161 3.16 19.91 14.46
C TYR A 161 4.16 21.06 14.56
N GLY A 162 3.78 22.28 14.17
CA GLY A 162 4.66 23.45 14.27
C GLY A 162 5.92 23.35 13.40
N ALA A 163 5.87 22.60 12.29
CA ALA A 163 7.01 22.49 11.41
C ALA A 163 7.29 23.83 10.69
N PRO A 164 8.57 24.25 10.56
CA PRO A 164 8.91 25.51 9.91
C PRO A 164 8.54 25.49 8.41
N PRO A 165 7.86 26.53 7.88
CA PRO A 165 7.40 26.58 6.49
C PRO A 165 8.49 26.32 5.44
N GLU A 166 9.70 26.81 5.67
CA GLU A 166 10.85 26.68 4.77
C GLU A 166 11.31 25.22 4.60
N LYS A 167 10.95 24.35 5.55
CA LYS A 167 11.22 22.91 5.49
C LYS A 167 10.09 22.12 4.85
N LEU A 168 8.97 22.74 4.50
CA LEU A 168 7.80 22.04 3.97
C LEU A 168 7.70 22.26 2.46
N LEU A 169 7.60 21.17 1.71
CA LEU A 169 7.42 21.23 0.26
C LEU A 169 6.34 20.26 -0.19
N VAL A 170 5.28 20.78 -0.82
CA VAL A 170 4.28 19.95 -1.48
C VAL A 170 4.87 19.44 -2.80
N VAL A 171 5.03 18.13 -2.91
CA VAL A 171 5.56 17.48 -4.12
C VAL A 171 4.50 16.68 -4.87
N GLY A 172 3.35 16.40 -4.27
CA GLY A 172 2.32 15.55 -4.86
C GLY A 172 2.32 14.12 -4.30
N ASN A 173 1.39 13.31 -4.78
CA ASN A 173 1.14 11.99 -4.22
C ASN A 173 2.01 10.90 -4.87
N LEU A 174 2.89 10.25 -4.07
CA LEU A 174 3.74 9.16 -4.57
C LEU A 174 2.95 7.94 -5.04
N MET A 175 1.76 7.69 -4.47
CA MET A 175 0.92 6.56 -4.88
C MET A 175 0.43 6.71 -6.32
N VAL A 176 0.24 7.95 -6.80
CA VAL A 176 -0.09 8.25 -8.20
C VAL A 176 1.10 7.92 -9.10
N ASP A 177 2.33 8.23 -8.66
CA ASP A 177 3.53 7.83 -9.41
C ASP A 177 3.70 6.33 -9.52
N ALA A 178 3.42 5.57 -8.46
CA ALA A 178 3.50 4.12 -8.48
C ALA A 178 2.61 3.53 -9.60
N VAL A 179 1.38 4.03 -9.73
CA VAL A 179 0.45 3.63 -10.80
C VAL A 179 0.98 4.04 -12.18
N HIS A 180 1.27 5.33 -12.37
CA HIS A 180 1.67 5.85 -13.68
C HIS A 180 3.00 5.29 -14.17
N ARG A 181 3.96 5.00 -13.29
CA ARG A 181 5.25 4.41 -13.64
C ARG A 181 5.08 2.95 -14.03
N ALA A 182 4.29 2.18 -13.26
CA ALA A 182 3.99 0.80 -13.59
C ALA A 182 3.25 0.66 -14.94
N LEU A 183 2.24 1.50 -15.21
CA LEU A 183 1.55 1.53 -16.50
C LEU A 183 2.45 1.95 -17.65
N ARG A 184 3.34 2.93 -17.46
CA ARG A 184 4.30 3.34 -18.49
C ARG A 184 5.21 2.20 -18.92
N ARG A 185 5.66 1.37 -17.97
CA ARG A 185 6.42 0.15 -18.28
C ARG A 185 5.59 -0.85 -19.07
N ALA A 186 4.34 -1.06 -18.65
CA ALA A 186 3.41 -1.97 -19.32
C ALA A 186 3.13 -1.57 -20.78
N ARG A 187 3.15 -0.27 -21.08
CA ARG A 187 2.95 0.25 -22.45
C ARG A 187 4.25 0.24 -23.27
N GLY A 188 5.40 0.30 -22.61
CA GLY A 188 6.72 0.27 -23.25
C GLY A 188 7.22 -1.14 -23.59
N ASP A 189 6.68 -2.17 -22.95
CA ASP A 189 6.98 -3.56 -23.24
C ASP A 189 5.88 -4.17 -24.13
N ALA A 190 6.23 -4.50 -25.39
CA ALA A 190 5.31 -5.11 -26.34
C ALA A 190 4.80 -6.49 -25.86
N ARG A 191 5.50 -7.14 -24.92
CA ARG A 191 5.09 -8.41 -24.28
C ARG A 191 4.03 -8.22 -23.19
N SER A 192 3.84 -6.99 -22.70
CA SER A 192 2.84 -6.64 -21.69
C SER A 192 1.56 -6.03 -22.27
N HIS A 193 1.31 -6.17 -23.58
CA HIS A 193 -0.03 -5.95 -24.14
C HIS A 193 -0.89 -7.20 -23.89
N PHE A 194 -1.89 -7.03 -23.01
CA PHE A 194 -2.66 -8.09 -22.35
C PHE A 194 -3.87 -8.59 -23.16
N ASP A 195 -3.63 -9.29 -24.26
CA ASP A 195 -4.70 -10.03 -24.97
C ASP A 195 -5.01 -11.42 -24.35
N HIS A 196 -4.40 -11.75 -23.21
CA HIS A 196 -4.29 -13.15 -22.73
C HIS A 196 -4.90 -13.41 -21.34
N TYR A 197 -5.72 -12.51 -20.79
CA TYR A 197 -6.43 -12.82 -19.56
C TYR A 197 -7.63 -13.71 -19.83
N TYR A 198 -7.73 -14.81 -19.08
CA TYR A 198 -8.84 -15.75 -19.19
C TYR A 198 -10.19 -15.05 -18.98
N TYR A 199 -10.23 -14.09 -18.04
CA TYR A 199 -11.39 -13.29 -17.71
C TYR A 199 -11.02 -11.79 -17.74
N ARG A 200 -11.71 -11.01 -18.56
CA ARG A 200 -11.74 -9.54 -18.44
C ARG A 200 -12.77 -9.15 -17.37
N PRO A 201 -12.37 -8.43 -16.31
CA PRO A 201 -13.26 -8.16 -15.19
C PRO A 201 -14.29 -7.07 -15.52
N ALA A 202 -15.56 -7.33 -15.24
CA ALA A 202 -16.53 -6.24 -15.11
C ALA A 202 -16.28 -5.49 -13.79
N PHE A 203 -15.95 -6.20 -12.73
CA PHE A 203 -15.53 -5.61 -11.46
C PHE A 203 -14.48 -6.45 -10.74
N ILE A 204 -13.74 -5.81 -9.85
CA ILE A 204 -12.59 -6.42 -9.17
C ILE A 204 -12.79 -6.49 -7.65
N LEU A 205 -12.38 -7.61 -7.04
CA LEU A 205 -12.26 -7.76 -5.60
C LEU A 205 -10.80 -7.57 -5.15
N LEU A 206 -10.61 -6.71 -4.15
CA LEU A 206 -9.31 -6.35 -3.58
C LEU A 206 -9.32 -6.60 -2.06
N PRO A 207 -9.21 -7.86 -1.61
CA PRO A 207 -9.40 -8.27 -0.21
C PRO A 207 -8.24 -7.88 0.73
N GLY A 208 -7.51 -6.82 0.43
CA GLY A 208 -6.42 -6.30 1.25
C GLY A 208 -5.06 -6.96 0.99
N SER A 209 -4.04 -6.38 1.63
CA SER A 209 -2.63 -6.76 1.49
C SER A 209 -2.01 -7.29 2.79
N ARG A 210 -2.77 -7.25 3.89
CA ARG A 210 -2.33 -7.70 5.21
C ARG A 210 -2.98 -9.05 5.54
N PRO A 211 -2.21 -10.05 6.00
CA PRO A 211 -2.76 -11.38 6.28
C PRO A 211 -3.92 -11.41 7.28
N SER A 212 -3.87 -10.59 8.33
CA SER A 212 -4.95 -10.51 9.32
C SER A 212 -6.25 -9.96 8.73
N GLU A 213 -6.16 -8.89 7.94
CA GLU A 213 -7.31 -8.29 7.25
C GLU A 213 -7.85 -9.24 6.17
N PHE A 214 -6.96 -9.79 5.33
CA PHE A 214 -7.31 -10.70 4.24
C PHE A 214 -8.13 -11.90 4.75
N ARG A 215 -7.69 -12.54 5.84
CA ARG A 215 -8.40 -13.67 6.45
C ARG A 215 -9.85 -13.34 6.78
N GLN A 216 -10.11 -12.11 7.25
CA GLN A 216 -11.44 -11.71 7.69
C GLN A 216 -12.35 -11.27 6.54
N VAL A 217 -11.79 -10.65 5.51
CA VAL A 217 -12.58 -10.06 4.43
C VAL A 217 -12.76 -10.98 3.23
N LEU A 218 -11.94 -12.02 3.07
CA LEU A 218 -12.01 -12.92 1.91
C LEU A 218 -13.43 -13.45 1.69
N GLY A 219 -14.00 -14.09 2.72
CA GLY A 219 -15.33 -14.68 2.60
C GLY A 219 -16.45 -13.63 2.48
N LEU A 220 -16.29 -12.46 3.12
CA LEU A 220 -17.22 -11.34 2.98
C LEU A 220 -17.30 -10.85 1.52
N PHE A 221 -16.14 -10.61 0.89
CA PHE A 221 -16.07 -10.08 -0.47
C PHE A 221 -16.50 -11.12 -1.51
N VAL A 222 -16.09 -12.38 -1.34
CA VAL A 222 -16.51 -13.46 -2.25
C VAL A 222 -18.01 -13.64 -2.19
N ARG A 223 -18.61 -13.72 -0.99
CA ARG A 223 -20.07 -13.83 -0.87
C ARG A 223 -20.78 -12.63 -1.48
N ALA A 224 -20.34 -11.40 -1.20
CA ALA A 224 -20.91 -10.20 -1.80
C ALA A 224 -20.88 -10.22 -3.34
N ALA A 225 -19.78 -10.66 -3.93
CA ALA A 225 -19.65 -10.77 -5.38
C ALA A 225 -20.58 -11.83 -5.97
N LEU A 226 -20.68 -13.01 -5.33
CA LEU A 226 -21.53 -14.09 -5.78
C LEU A 226 -23.02 -13.77 -5.61
N ASP A 227 -23.40 -13.10 -4.53
CA ASP A 227 -24.76 -12.61 -4.29
C ASP A 227 -25.14 -11.57 -5.36
N LEU A 228 -24.24 -10.62 -5.66
CA LEU A 228 -24.43 -9.63 -6.71
C LEU A 228 -24.72 -10.28 -8.07
N VAL A 229 -23.89 -11.26 -8.46
CA VAL A 229 -24.04 -11.96 -9.74
C VAL A 229 -25.38 -12.69 -9.80
N ASP A 230 -25.84 -13.32 -8.72
CA ASP A 230 -27.11 -14.06 -8.70
C ASP A 230 -28.33 -13.16 -8.92
N PHE A 231 -28.40 -12.03 -8.21
CA PHE A 231 -29.57 -11.16 -8.33
C PHE A 231 -29.50 -10.20 -9.52
N TRP A 232 -28.33 -10.07 -10.18
CA TRP A 232 -28.08 -9.04 -11.19
C TRP A 232 -29.14 -9.02 -12.29
N SER A 233 -29.39 -10.16 -12.94
CA SER A 233 -30.32 -10.25 -14.07
C SER A 233 -31.75 -9.92 -13.68
N SER A 234 -32.15 -10.16 -12.42
CA SER A 234 -33.47 -9.79 -11.91
C SER A 234 -33.59 -8.29 -11.64
N ARG A 235 -32.50 -7.65 -11.20
CA ARG A 235 -32.51 -6.23 -10.79
C ARG A 235 -32.23 -5.27 -11.94
N TYR A 236 -31.35 -5.66 -12.87
CA TYR A 236 -30.94 -4.86 -14.02
C TYR A 236 -31.19 -5.64 -15.32
N PRO A 237 -32.46 -5.92 -15.65
CA PRO A 237 -32.78 -6.62 -16.89
C PRO A 237 -32.25 -5.83 -18.09
N GLY A 238 -31.59 -6.52 -19.02
CA GLY A 238 -31.00 -5.92 -20.22
C GLY A 238 -29.53 -5.46 -20.09
N LEU A 239 -28.94 -5.48 -18.89
CA LEU A 239 -27.50 -5.28 -18.73
C LEU A 239 -26.75 -6.63 -18.74
N PRO A 240 -25.54 -6.69 -19.32
CA PRO A 240 -24.73 -7.90 -19.30
C PRO A 240 -24.39 -8.28 -17.86
N VAL A 241 -24.42 -9.59 -17.57
CA VAL A 241 -24.09 -10.11 -16.23
C VAL A 241 -22.62 -9.86 -15.93
N PRO A 242 -22.28 -9.08 -14.88
CA PRO A 242 -20.92 -8.68 -14.62
C PRO A 242 -20.11 -9.84 -14.05
N GLN A 243 -18.93 -10.06 -14.61
CA GLN A 243 -18.02 -11.11 -14.14
C GLN A 243 -17.01 -10.54 -13.11
N PRO A 244 -16.94 -11.08 -11.88
CA PRO A 244 -15.93 -10.72 -10.91
C PRO A 244 -14.57 -11.33 -11.24
N VAL A 245 -13.50 -10.61 -10.91
CA VAL A 245 -12.16 -11.18 -10.73
C VAL A 245 -11.60 -10.73 -9.39
N MET A 246 -10.89 -11.60 -8.67
CA MET A 246 -10.15 -11.20 -7.47
C MET A 246 -8.68 -10.97 -7.81
N LEU A 247 -8.16 -9.79 -7.48
CA LEU A 247 -6.73 -9.50 -7.58
C LEU A 247 -6.09 -9.59 -6.20
N LEU A 248 -5.26 -10.60 -6.00
CA LEU A 248 -4.44 -10.71 -4.81
C LEU A 248 -3.40 -9.60 -4.78
N SER A 249 -3.12 -9.10 -3.59
CA SER A 249 -1.99 -8.22 -3.36
C SER A 249 -0.68 -9.00 -3.53
N PRO A 250 0.43 -8.38 -4.02
CA PRO A 250 1.72 -9.06 -4.10
C PRO A 250 2.27 -9.51 -2.73
N PHE A 251 1.67 -9.03 -1.64
CA PHE A 251 2.02 -9.39 -0.26
C PHE A 251 1.22 -10.59 0.29
N ILE A 252 0.24 -11.10 -0.47
CA ILE A 252 -0.57 -12.29 -0.14
C ILE A 252 -0.07 -13.46 -1.00
N SER A 253 0.32 -14.54 -0.34
CA SER A 253 0.78 -15.77 -1.00
C SER A 253 -0.36 -16.77 -1.20
N TRP A 254 -0.17 -17.75 -2.08
CA TRP A 254 -1.17 -18.81 -2.29
C TRP A 254 -1.39 -19.66 -1.05
N GLU A 255 -0.31 -19.93 -0.31
CA GLU A 255 -0.35 -20.68 0.94
C GLU A 255 -1.27 -19.97 1.94
N LEU A 256 -1.18 -18.64 2.06
CA LEU A 256 -2.08 -17.87 2.92
C LEU A 256 -3.54 -17.95 2.46
N VAL A 257 -3.81 -18.00 1.15
CA VAL A 257 -5.18 -18.20 0.64
C VAL A 257 -5.70 -19.58 1.05
N GLU A 258 -4.90 -20.62 0.86
CA GLU A 258 -5.25 -22.00 1.24
C GLU A 258 -5.47 -22.14 2.75
N GLU A 259 -4.58 -21.59 3.57
CA GLU A 259 -4.72 -21.50 5.03
C GLU A 259 -6.01 -20.78 5.43
N THR A 260 -6.35 -19.68 4.74
CA THR A 260 -7.57 -18.92 5.02
C THR A 260 -8.81 -19.76 4.73
N LEU A 261 -8.83 -20.50 3.62
CA LEU A 261 -9.92 -21.40 3.25
C LEU A 261 -10.03 -22.59 4.21
N ALA A 262 -8.91 -23.18 4.61
CA ALA A 262 -8.86 -24.27 5.58
C ALA A 262 -9.35 -23.82 6.96
N GLY A 263 -8.83 -22.70 7.46
CA GLY A 263 -9.26 -22.12 8.73
C GLY A 263 -10.74 -21.76 8.74
N GLY A 264 -11.28 -21.28 7.61
CA GLY A 264 -12.72 -21.00 7.48
C GLY A 264 -13.61 -22.24 7.59
N ARG A 265 -13.08 -23.43 7.28
CA ARG A 265 -13.77 -24.72 7.45
C ARG A 265 -13.59 -25.30 8.85
N GLU A 266 -12.37 -25.24 9.38
CA GLU A 266 -11.98 -25.89 10.65
C GLU A 266 -12.38 -25.07 11.88
N HIS A 267 -12.33 -23.73 11.77
CA HIS A 267 -12.53 -22.78 12.86
C HIS A 267 -13.44 -21.62 12.43
N PRO A 268 -14.69 -21.87 12.01
CA PRO A 268 -15.56 -20.85 11.40
C PRO A 268 -15.86 -19.66 12.32
N ASP A 269 -15.82 -19.84 13.64
CA ASP A 269 -15.99 -18.79 14.67
C ASP A 269 -14.89 -17.71 14.63
N ARG A 270 -13.73 -18.03 14.04
CA ARG A 270 -12.61 -17.09 13.91
C ARG A 270 -12.74 -16.14 12.72
N PHE A 271 -13.76 -16.30 11.88
CA PHE A 271 -13.95 -15.56 10.65
C PHE A 271 -15.24 -14.75 10.71
N LEU A 272 -15.22 -13.51 10.20
CA LEU A 272 -16.45 -12.71 10.02
C LEU A 272 -17.47 -13.44 9.14
N PHE A 273 -17.00 -13.95 8.02
CA PHE A 273 -17.81 -14.71 7.06
C PHE A 273 -16.96 -15.89 6.58
N PRO A 274 -17.04 -17.06 7.23
CA PRO A 274 -16.26 -18.23 6.83
C PRO A 274 -16.61 -18.62 5.39
N LEU A 275 -15.61 -19.08 4.63
CA LEU A 275 -15.77 -19.48 3.24
C LEU A 275 -15.41 -20.94 3.07
N ASN A 276 -16.39 -21.76 2.69
CA ASN A 276 -16.15 -23.15 2.35
C ASN A 276 -15.83 -23.27 0.84
N GLY A 277 -14.55 -23.15 0.50
CA GLY A 277 -14.09 -23.26 -0.88
C GLY A 277 -12.70 -23.87 -1.00
N ARG A 278 -12.29 -24.16 -2.24
CA ARG A 278 -10.96 -24.66 -2.59
C ARG A 278 -10.42 -23.94 -3.81
N LEU A 279 -9.11 -23.98 -4.00
CA LEU A 279 -8.46 -23.51 -5.21
C LEU A 279 -8.31 -24.67 -6.19
N GLU A 280 -8.68 -24.44 -7.44
CA GLU A 280 -8.49 -25.35 -8.57
C GLU A 280 -7.60 -24.68 -9.63
N PRO A 281 -6.86 -25.44 -10.44
CA PRO A 281 -6.17 -24.87 -11.60
C PRO A 281 -7.18 -24.26 -12.59
N PRO A 282 -6.76 -23.29 -13.42
CA PRO A 282 -7.61 -22.79 -14.50
C PRO A 282 -7.93 -23.91 -15.51
N PRO A 283 -9.06 -23.85 -16.23
CA PRO A 283 -9.41 -24.86 -17.23
C PRO A 283 -8.33 -25.01 -18.32
N ALA A 284 -8.09 -26.24 -18.78
CA ALA A 284 -7.03 -26.57 -19.74
C ALA A 284 -7.23 -25.90 -21.12
N GLY A 285 -6.11 -25.64 -21.83
CA GLY A 285 -6.11 -25.32 -23.27
C GLY A 285 -5.85 -23.85 -23.66
N ARG A 286 -5.45 -22.97 -22.73
CA ARG A 286 -5.04 -21.59 -23.05
C ARG A 286 -3.88 -21.16 -22.14
N PRO A 287 -2.95 -20.31 -22.64
CA PRO A 287 -1.77 -19.95 -21.88
C PRO A 287 -2.19 -19.28 -20.56
N ALA A 288 -1.58 -19.69 -19.45
CA ALA A 288 -1.39 -18.80 -18.32
C ALA A 288 -0.78 -17.51 -18.88
N GLY A 289 -1.13 -16.34 -18.33
CA GLY A 289 -0.60 -15.06 -18.81
C GLY A 289 0.93 -15.09 -18.99
N PRO A 290 1.52 -14.09 -19.70
CA PRO A 290 2.92 -14.12 -20.13
C PRO A 290 3.82 -14.78 -19.08
N ALA A 291 4.54 -15.84 -19.50
CA ALA A 291 5.23 -16.75 -18.59
C ALA A 291 6.05 -15.97 -17.54
N GLY A 292 5.61 -16.04 -16.28
CA GLY A 292 6.27 -15.37 -15.14
C GLY A 292 5.53 -14.16 -14.55
N ASP A 293 4.52 -13.59 -15.22
CA ASP A 293 3.88 -12.34 -14.77
C ASP A 293 2.47 -12.51 -14.16
N ALA A 294 1.86 -13.68 -14.33
CA ALA A 294 0.52 -13.95 -13.83
C ALA A 294 0.34 -15.41 -13.39
N GLU A 295 0.03 -15.60 -12.11
CA GLU A 295 -0.47 -16.86 -11.58
C GLU A 295 -2.00 -16.75 -11.42
N ILE A 296 -2.72 -17.68 -12.04
CA ILE A 296 -4.19 -17.73 -12.01
C ILE A 296 -4.63 -19.02 -11.35
N ARG A 297 -5.58 -18.92 -10.43
CA ARG A 297 -6.29 -20.07 -9.84
C ARG A 297 -7.79 -19.79 -9.80
N MET A 298 -8.60 -20.83 -9.74
CA MET A 298 -10.06 -20.73 -9.61
C MET A 298 -10.46 -21.00 -8.18
N LEU A 299 -11.08 -20.03 -7.52
CA LEU A 299 -11.75 -20.25 -6.24
C LEU A 299 -13.12 -20.88 -6.48
N VAL A 300 -13.30 -22.11 -6.03
CA VAL A 300 -14.56 -22.86 -6.16
C VAL A 300 -15.25 -22.93 -4.81
N THR A 301 -16.47 -22.41 -4.74
CA THR A 301 -17.29 -22.33 -3.52
C THR A 301 -18.77 -22.32 -3.88
N GLY A 302 -19.60 -23.10 -3.15
CA GLY A 302 -21.05 -23.13 -3.38
C GLY A 302 -21.47 -23.44 -4.82
N GLY A 303 -20.72 -24.29 -5.52
CA GLY A 303 -20.95 -24.61 -6.94
C GLY A 303 -20.54 -23.53 -7.95
N LYS A 304 -20.05 -22.36 -7.47
CA LYS A 304 -19.61 -21.25 -8.31
C LYS A 304 -18.09 -21.18 -8.40
N ARG A 305 -17.60 -20.54 -9.46
CA ARG A 305 -16.18 -20.34 -9.72
C ARG A 305 -15.87 -18.86 -9.81
N LEU A 306 -14.84 -18.42 -9.09
CA LEU A 306 -14.33 -17.05 -9.11
C LEU A 306 -12.85 -17.07 -9.51
N PRO A 307 -12.44 -16.35 -10.56
CA PRO A 307 -11.04 -16.26 -10.94
C PRO A 307 -10.23 -15.44 -9.93
N VAL A 308 -9.10 -15.98 -9.48
CA VAL A 308 -8.17 -15.34 -8.54
C VAL A 308 -6.82 -15.18 -9.20
N TYR A 309 -6.34 -13.94 -9.26
CA TYR A 309 -5.16 -13.54 -10.00
C TYR A 309 -4.12 -13.02 -9.01
N ARG A 310 -2.90 -13.53 -9.12
CA ARG A 310 -1.70 -12.98 -8.49
C ARG A 310 -0.77 -12.55 -9.62
N VAL A 311 -0.66 -11.24 -9.82
CA VAL A 311 -0.03 -10.65 -11.01
C VAL A 311 0.98 -9.58 -10.61
N SER A 312 1.87 -9.24 -11.55
CA SER A 312 2.80 -8.11 -11.39
C SER A 312 2.07 -6.77 -11.22
N ALA A 313 2.75 -5.74 -10.72
CA ALA A 313 2.14 -4.42 -10.53
C ALA A 313 1.63 -3.78 -11.84
N PRO A 314 2.37 -3.82 -12.98
CA PRO A 314 1.85 -3.35 -14.27
C PRO A 314 0.55 -4.05 -14.68
N ALA A 315 0.56 -5.39 -14.64
CA ALA A 315 -0.57 -6.25 -14.96
C ALA A 315 -1.81 -5.96 -14.11
N ARG A 316 -1.60 -5.75 -12.80
CA ARG A 316 -2.64 -5.36 -11.85
C ARG A 316 -3.31 -4.05 -12.25
N TYR A 317 -2.54 -3.02 -12.58
CA TYR A 317 -3.10 -1.71 -12.91
C TYR A 317 -3.81 -1.71 -14.26
N GLN A 318 -3.39 -2.50 -15.24
CA GLN A 318 -4.14 -2.67 -16.49
C GLN A 318 -5.49 -3.36 -16.27
N LEU A 319 -5.54 -4.42 -15.46
CA LEU A 319 -6.82 -5.04 -15.08
C LEU A 319 -7.74 -4.03 -14.37
N MET A 320 -7.17 -3.15 -13.53
CA MET A 320 -7.91 -2.07 -12.90
C MET A 320 -8.36 -0.99 -13.90
N GLU A 321 -7.59 -0.65 -14.94
CA GLU A 321 -8.00 0.26 -16.03
C GLU A 321 -9.21 -0.31 -16.81
N GLU A 322 -9.28 -1.63 -16.99
CA GLU A 322 -10.36 -2.30 -17.73
C GLU A 322 -11.67 -2.47 -16.94
N ALA A 323 -11.60 -2.50 -15.60
CA ALA A 323 -12.76 -2.74 -14.77
C ALA A 323 -13.73 -1.55 -14.71
N ALA A 324 -15.02 -1.84 -14.59
CA ALA A 324 -16.06 -0.83 -14.42
C ALA A 324 -16.15 -0.36 -12.95
N ALA A 325 -15.96 -1.26 -11.98
CA ALA A 325 -15.92 -0.93 -10.56
C ALA A 325 -15.02 -1.88 -9.75
N ALA A 326 -14.81 -1.59 -8.47
CA ALA A 326 -14.11 -2.49 -7.55
C ALA A 326 -14.70 -2.51 -6.13
N LEU A 327 -14.37 -3.56 -5.37
CA LEU A 327 -14.64 -3.69 -3.94
C LEU A 327 -13.33 -3.86 -3.19
N CYS A 328 -13.07 -3.00 -2.20
CA CYS A 328 -11.79 -2.96 -1.49
C CYS A 328 -11.94 -2.60 -0.01
N LEU A 329 -10.88 -2.79 0.76
CA LEU A 329 -10.70 -2.12 2.05
C LEU A 329 -10.18 -0.68 1.83
N PRO A 330 -10.51 0.29 2.70
CA PRO A 330 -9.90 1.62 2.65
C PRO A 330 -8.39 1.54 2.88
N GLY A 331 -7.62 2.32 2.12
CA GLY A 331 -6.16 2.34 2.21
C GLY A 331 -5.52 2.81 0.91
N THR A 332 -4.21 2.58 0.75
CA THR A 332 -3.41 2.98 -0.44
C THR A 332 -4.08 2.62 -1.77
N VAL A 333 -4.71 1.44 -1.86
CA VAL A 333 -5.40 1.00 -3.07
C VAL A 333 -6.54 1.93 -3.51
N THR A 334 -7.19 2.64 -2.58
CA THR A 334 -8.22 3.63 -2.92
C THR A 334 -7.63 4.85 -3.63
N MET A 335 -6.37 5.20 -3.33
CA MET A 335 -5.64 6.25 -4.04
C MET A 335 -5.14 5.75 -5.40
N GLU A 336 -4.68 4.50 -5.49
CA GLU A 336 -4.31 3.86 -6.76
C GLU A 336 -5.50 3.85 -7.73
N MET A 337 -6.68 3.46 -7.24
CA MET A 337 -7.92 3.51 -8.00
C MET A 337 -8.33 4.94 -8.35
N ALA A 338 -8.07 5.91 -7.47
CA ALA A 338 -8.32 7.32 -7.80
C ALA A 338 -7.49 7.77 -9.00
N ALA A 339 -6.20 7.42 -9.02
CA ALA A 339 -5.30 7.75 -10.13
C ALA A 339 -5.77 7.14 -11.46
N LEU A 340 -6.34 5.93 -11.42
CA LEU A 340 -6.92 5.27 -12.59
C LEU A 340 -8.32 5.79 -12.95
N GLY A 341 -8.99 6.50 -12.05
CA GLY A 341 -10.41 6.81 -12.19
C GLY A 341 -11.28 5.57 -12.14
N LEU A 342 -10.96 4.60 -11.27
CA LEU A 342 -11.74 3.38 -11.05
C LEU A 342 -12.71 3.58 -9.86
N PRO A 343 -14.04 3.64 -10.13
CA PRO A 343 -15.05 3.72 -9.08
C PRO A 343 -15.02 2.47 -8.22
N HIS A 344 -15.25 2.62 -6.92
CA HIS A 344 -15.15 1.50 -6.00
C HIS A 344 -16.06 1.65 -4.79
N VAL A 345 -16.35 0.54 -4.13
CA VAL A 345 -16.94 0.50 -2.80
C VAL A 345 -15.82 0.21 -1.79
N ALA A 346 -15.67 1.07 -0.78
CA ALA A 346 -14.76 0.82 0.32
C ALA A 346 -15.52 0.21 1.50
N ALA A 347 -15.15 -1.01 1.87
CA ALA A 347 -15.72 -1.73 2.99
C ALA A 347 -14.80 -1.60 4.22
N LEU A 348 -15.35 -1.20 5.37
CA LEU A 348 -14.64 -1.19 6.64
C LEU A 348 -15.45 -1.98 7.69
N PRO A 349 -15.32 -3.31 7.70
CA PRO A 349 -15.95 -4.14 8.72
C PRO A 349 -15.31 -3.87 10.08
N LEU A 350 -16.12 -3.48 11.07
CA LEU A 350 -15.69 -3.20 12.44
C LEU A 350 -16.32 -4.14 13.48
N GLN A 351 -16.97 -5.22 13.03
CA GLN A 351 -17.64 -6.19 13.90
C GLN A 351 -16.68 -7.05 14.73
N ARG A 352 -15.39 -7.08 14.38
CA ARG A 352 -14.33 -7.76 15.15
C ARG A 352 -13.27 -6.77 15.66
N PRO A 353 -13.56 -6.03 16.75
CA PRO A 353 -12.62 -5.08 17.33
C PRO A 353 -11.29 -5.71 17.73
N ASP A 354 -11.30 -6.99 18.12
CA ASP A 354 -10.11 -7.78 18.47
C ASP A 354 -9.09 -7.86 17.33
N LEU A 355 -9.51 -7.66 16.08
CA LEU A 355 -8.65 -7.77 14.90
C LEU A 355 -8.24 -6.41 14.31
N VAL A 356 -8.73 -5.30 14.88
CA VAL A 356 -8.37 -3.96 14.43
C VAL A 356 -6.93 -3.64 14.83
N PRO A 357 -6.02 -3.37 13.88
CA PRO A 357 -4.66 -2.96 14.21
C PRO A 357 -4.68 -1.59 14.89
N LEU A 358 -3.94 -1.47 16.00
CA LEU A 358 -3.81 -0.22 16.75
C LEU A 358 -2.37 0.30 16.62
N PRO A 359 -2.15 1.52 16.12
CA PRO A 359 -0.81 2.06 16.00
C PRO A 359 -0.21 2.46 17.37
N GLY A 360 1.10 2.28 17.51
CA GLY A 360 1.91 2.85 18.60
C GLY A 360 1.59 2.26 19.99
N VAL A 361 1.57 3.10 21.02
CA VAL A 361 1.36 2.67 22.42
C VAL A 361 0.01 1.96 22.61
N ALA A 362 -1.01 2.30 21.82
CA ALA A 362 -2.30 1.61 21.83
C ALA A 362 -2.21 0.18 21.29
N GLY A 363 -1.28 -0.10 20.36
CA GLY A 363 -0.95 -1.45 19.91
C GLY A 363 -0.30 -2.28 21.00
N VAL A 364 0.67 -1.69 21.71
CA VAL A 364 1.36 -2.31 22.85
C VAL A 364 0.39 -2.64 23.98
N LEU A 365 -0.45 -1.68 24.39
CA LEU A 365 -1.49 -1.88 25.42
C LEU A 365 -2.63 -2.80 24.94
N GLY A 366 -2.92 -2.77 23.64
CA GLY A 366 -3.90 -3.61 22.97
C GLY A 366 -3.50 -5.09 22.85
N GLY A 367 -2.23 -5.42 23.13
CA GLY A 367 -1.70 -6.78 23.18
C GLY A 367 -1.66 -7.40 24.60
N LEU A 368 -1.99 -6.62 25.65
CA LEU A 368 -1.95 -7.10 27.02
C LEU A 368 -3.20 -7.95 27.37
N PRO A 369 -3.05 -9.11 28.04
CA PRO A 369 -4.17 -9.92 28.51
C PRO A 369 -5.07 -9.11 29.45
N GLY A 370 -6.39 -9.27 29.33
CA GLY A 370 -7.39 -8.62 30.20
C GLY A 370 -7.74 -7.17 29.84
N VAL A 371 -6.77 -6.33 29.46
CA VAL A 371 -7.00 -4.89 29.17
C VAL A 371 -7.16 -4.61 27.67
N GLY A 372 -6.49 -5.38 26.80
CA GLY A 372 -6.42 -5.10 25.37
C GLY A 372 -7.77 -5.12 24.64
N GLY A 373 -8.69 -6.00 25.03
CA GLY A 373 -10.02 -6.10 24.43
C GLY A 373 -10.88 -4.84 24.65
N SER A 374 -10.79 -4.22 25.81
CA SER A 374 -11.53 -2.99 26.13
C SER A 374 -10.96 -1.77 25.40
N VAL A 375 -9.64 -1.70 25.23
CA VAL A 375 -8.96 -0.66 24.43
C VAL A 375 -9.38 -0.74 22.96
N ARG A 376 -9.35 -1.94 22.38
CA ARG A 376 -9.78 -2.17 20.98
C ARG A 376 -11.25 -1.82 20.75
N ARG A 377 -12.15 -2.22 21.66
CA ARG A 377 -13.58 -1.82 21.61
C ARG A 377 -13.78 -0.31 21.75
N ALA A 378 -13.01 0.35 22.61
CA ALA A 378 -13.07 1.81 22.74
C ALA A 378 -12.57 2.52 21.47
N ALA A 379 -11.51 2.02 20.84
CA ALA A 379 -11.02 2.53 19.55
C ALA A 379 -12.08 2.39 18.45
N VAL A 380 -12.72 1.22 18.32
CA VAL A 380 -13.83 1.02 17.36
C VAL A 380 -14.99 1.97 17.64
N ARG A 381 -15.41 2.12 18.90
CA ARG A 381 -16.47 3.07 19.27
C ARG A 381 -16.11 4.51 18.90
N ARG A 382 -14.85 4.92 19.10
CA ARG A 382 -14.37 6.25 18.72
C ARG A 382 -14.34 6.44 17.20
N VAL A 383 -14.01 5.39 16.44
CA VAL A 383 -14.06 5.39 14.98
C VAL A 383 -15.50 5.56 14.49
N LEU A 384 -16.43 4.76 15.04
CA LEU A 384 -17.86 4.80 14.67
C LEU A 384 -18.57 6.09 15.11
N ALA A 385 -18.20 6.67 16.25
CA ALA A 385 -18.80 7.91 16.76
C ALA A 385 -18.39 9.15 15.94
N GLY A 386 -17.38 9.04 15.08
CA GLY A 386 -16.98 10.13 14.19
C GLY A 386 -17.61 10.00 12.81
N ARG A 387 -18.18 11.09 12.28
CA ARG A 387 -18.41 11.22 10.83
C ARG A 387 -17.06 11.35 10.14
N ARG A 388 -16.45 10.23 9.75
CA ARG A 388 -15.16 10.22 9.08
C ARG A 388 -15.28 9.50 7.75
N LEU A 389 -14.80 10.18 6.72
CA LEU A 389 -14.52 9.60 5.42
C LEU A 389 -13.25 8.77 5.56
N PHE A 390 -13.25 7.53 5.07
CA PHE A 390 -12.16 6.57 5.31
C PHE A 390 -11.27 6.37 4.09
N SER A 391 -11.86 6.26 2.90
CA SER A 391 -11.14 6.16 1.64
C SER A 391 -10.36 7.44 1.35
N TRP A 392 -9.23 7.32 0.64
CA TRP A 392 -8.45 8.50 0.25
C TRP A 392 -9.26 9.52 -0.56
N PRO A 393 -10.02 9.12 -1.60
CA PRO A 393 -10.79 10.07 -2.39
C PRO A 393 -11.80 10.85 -1.55
N ASN A 394 -12.57 10.18 -0.71
CA ASN A 394 -13.56 10.87 0.12
C ASN A 394 -12.87 11.79 1.14
N ARG A 395 -11.78 11.34 1.77
CA ARG A 395 -10.98 12.18 2.67
C ARG A 395 -10.48 13.44 1.98
N LEU A 396 -9.97 13.34 0.74
CA LEU A 396 -9.48 14.47 -0.05
C LEU A 396 -10.62 15.37 -0.53
N ALA A 397 -11.78 14.81 -0.87
CA ALA A 397 -12.96 15.58 -1.24
C ALA A 397 -13.57 16.32 -0.04
N GLY A 398 -13.47 15.76 1.17
CA GLY A 398 -14.26 16.23 2.31
C GLY A 398 -15.76 15.86 2.21
N SER A 399 -16.13 15.08 1.19
CA SER A 399 -17.48 14.59 0.92
C SER A 399 -17.45 13.16 0.37
N THR A 400 -18.61 12.53 0.21
CA THR A 400 -18.71 11.19 -0.36
C THR A 400 -18.63 11.27 -1.88
N VAL A 401 -17.56 10.72 -2.45
CA VAL A 401 -17.33 10.53 -3.90
C VAL A 401 -17.60 9.07 -4.26
N VAL A 402 -17.09 8.16 -3.44
CA VAL A 402 -17.28 6.71 -3.57
C VAL A 402 -18.05 6.16 -2.37
N PRO A 403 -18.90 5.13 -2.55
CA PRO A 403 -19.62 4.53 -1.43
C PRO A 403 -18.69 3.92 -0.38
N GLU A 404 -18.97 4.17 0.91
CA GLU A 404 -18.28 3.55 2.04
C GLU A 404 -19.29 2.76 2.88
N VAL A 405 -19.06 1.46 3.06
CA VAL A 405 -19.88 0.60 3.93
C VAL A 405 -19.07 0.30 5.17
N VAL A 406 -19.42 0.95 6.28
CA VAL A 406 -18.63 0.98 7.52
C VAL A 406 -19.44 0.42 8.69
N GLY A 407 -18.76 -0.26 9.62
CA GLY A 407 -19.38 -0.77 10.84
C GLY A 407 -19.84 -2.20 10.65
N GLU A 408 -21.14 -2.44 10.71
CA GLU A 408 -21.72 -3.75 10.45
C GLU A 408 -21.87 -4.01 8.94
N VAL A 409 -20.80 -4.49 8.33
CA VAL A 409 -20.72 -4.80 6.90
C VAL A 409 -21.14 -6.23 6.62
N THR A 410 -22.16 -6.42 5.80
CA THR A 410 -22.68 -7.74 5.37
C THR A 410 -22.52 -7.95 3.86
N PRO A 411 -22.48 -9.20 3.38
CA PRO A 411 -22.43 -9.50 1.95
C PRO A 411 -23.52 -8.78 1.15
N ALA A 412 -24.77 -8.83 1.63
CA ALA A 412 -25.91 -8.18 0.99
C ALA A 412 -25.74 -6.66 0.85
N ARG A 413 -25.26 -5.97 1.89
CA ARG A 413 -25.02 -4.51 1.83
C ARG A 413 -23.91 -4.15 0.85
N LEU A 414 -22.85 -4.95 0.80
CA LEU A 414 -21.76 -4.74 -0.16
C LEU A 414 -22.21 -5.03 -1.59
N ALA A 415 -22.97 -6.11 -1.79
CA ALA A 415 -23.52 -6.48 -3.08
C ALA A 415 -24.45 -5.39 -3.60
N ASP A 416 -25.35 -4.85 -2.77
CA ASP A 416 -26.27 -3.76 -3.15
C ASP A 416 -25.53 -2.46 -3.53
N ALA A 417 -24.56 -2.04 -2.71
CA ALA A 417 -23.77 -0.85 -2.96
C ALA A 417 -22.94 -0.98 -4.25
N LEU A 418 -22.32 -2.14 -4.45
CA LEU A 418 -21.52 -2.43 -5.63
C LEU A 418 -22.38 -2.57 -6.88
N ALA A 419 -23.55 -3.20 -6.79
CA ALA A 419 -24.48 -3.37 -7.90
C ALA A 419 -24.99 -2.01 -8.41
N THR A 420 -25.36 -1.12 -7.49
CA THR A 420 -25.80 0.24 -7.82
C THR A 420 -24.71 1.05 -8.52
N LEU A 421 -23.48 1.00 -7.98
CA LEU A 421 -22.33 1.68 -8.58
C LEU A 421 -22.02 1.12 -9.98
N LEU A 422 -21.96 -0.20 -10.10
CA LEU A 422 -21.60 -0.89 -11.33
C LEU A 422 -22.63 -0.67 -12.45
N ALA A 423 -23.92 -0.69 -12.13
CA ALA A 423 -24.98 -0.41 -13.11
C ALA A 423 -24.86 1.02 -13.67
N GLY A 424 -24.55 2.00 -12.81
CA GLY A 424 -24.29 3.37 -13.24
C GLY A 424 -23.09 3.46 -14.19
N GLU A 425 -21.97 2.84 -13.83
CA GLU A 425 -20.76 2.84 -14.67
C GLU A 425 -20.96 2.14 -16.01
N ILE A 426 -21.66 1.00 -16.02
CA ILE A 426 -22.00 0.29 -17.26
C ILE A 426 -22.88 1.19 -18.15
N ALA A 427 -23.86 1.89 -17.59
CA ALA A 427 -24.72 2.79 -18.36
C ALA A 427 -23.94 3.95 -19.02
N TYR A 428 -22.98 4.56 -18.31
CA TYR A 428 -22.09 5.58 -18.90
C TYR A 428 -21.20 4.99 -20.01
N ASN A 429 -20.62 3.82 -19.77
CA ASN A 429 -19.77 3.14 -20.75
C ASN A 429 -20.53 2.79 -22.04
N LEU A 430 -21.78 2.31 -21.94
CA LEU A 430 -22.64 2.03 -23.10
C LEU A 430 -22.96 3.27 -23.93
N GLN A 431 -22.94 4.46 -23.31
CA GLN A 431 -23.11 5.74 -23.99
C GLN A 431 -21.80 6.31 -24.55
N GLY A 432 -20.66 5.63 -24.37
CA GLY A 432 -19.34 6.14 -24.74
C GLY A 432 -18.91 7.36 -23.91
N ARG A 433 -19.40 7.49 -22.68
CA ARG A 433 -19.16 8.64 -21.79
C ARG A 433 -18.35 8.24 -20.57
N VAL A 434 -17.54 9.16 -20.07
CA VAL A 434 -16.88 9.02 -18.77
C VAL A 434 -17.85 9.44 -17.68
N SER A 435 -17.94 8.65 -16.60
CA SER A 435 -18.82 9.00 -15.47
C SER A 435 -18.24 10.16 -14.63
N PRO A 436 -19.09 10.99 -14.00
CA PRO A 436 -18.62 12.05 -13.10
C PRO A 436 -17.77 11.53 -11.94
N CYS A 437 -18.03 10.30 -11.46
CA CYS A 437 -17.24 9.65 -10.42
C CYS A 437 -15.80 9.44 -10.89
N ARG A 438 -15.61 8.92 -12.12
CA ARG A 438 -14.27 8.69 -12.69
C ARG A 438 -13.47 9.97 -12.82
N GLU A 439 -14.08 11.02 -13.36
CA GLU A 439 -13.42 12.31 -13.49
C GLU A 439 -13.04 12.89 -12.13
N GLN A 440 -13.95 12.81 -11.14
CA GLN A 440 -13.70 13.34 -9.82
C GLN A 440 -12.57 12.58 -9.11
N LEU A 441 -12.51 11.26 -9.26
CA LEU A 441 -11.43 10.42 -8.75
C LEU A 441 -10.07 10.85 -9.32
N GLN A 442 -9.95 11.03 -10.64
CA GLN A 442 -8.70 11.45 -11.28
C GLN A 442 -8.31 12.88 -10.88
N ARG A 443 -9.28 13.80 -10.79
CA ARG A 443 -9.04 15.17 -10.29
C ARG A 443 -8.50 15.17 -8.86
N LEU A 444 -9.07 14.36 -7.97
CA LEU A 444 -8.62 14.22 -6.58
C LEU A 444 -7.26 13.53 -6.48
N ALA A 445 -6.95 12.64 -7.42
CA ALA A 445 -5.66 11.99 -7.45
C ALA A 445 -4.52 12.99 -7.71
N GLY A 446 -4.77 13.94 -8.61
CA GLY A 446 -3.78 14.92 -9.04
C GLY A 446 -2.75 14.33 -10.01
N PRO A 447 -1.81 15.16 -10.48
CA PRO A 447 -0.86 14.75 -11.49
C PRO A 447 0.29 13.90 -10.91
N ALA A 448 0.83 13.02 -11.75
CA ALA A 448 2.09 12.33 -11.47
C ALA A 448 3.31 13.30 -11.41
N GLY A 449 4.47 12.76 -11.06
CA GLY A 449 5.77 13.41 -11.00
C GLY A 449 6.25 13.76 -9.59
N ALA A 450 5.58 13.29 -8.54
CA ALA A 450 5.94 13.60 -7.16
C ALA A 450 7.30 13.04 -6.74
N ALA A 451 7.60 11.79 -7.12
CA ALA A 451 8.87 11.13 -6.85
C ALA A 451 10.03 11.89 -7.50
N ARG A 452 9.86 12.31 -8.76
CA ARG A 452 10.86 13.11 -9.48
C ARG A 452 11.10 14.45 -8.78
N ARG A 453 10.02 15.19 -8.49
CA ARG A 453 10.11 16.49 -7.78
C ARG A 453 10.78 16.34 -6.41
N LEU A 454 10.47 15.26 -5.69
CA LEU A 454 11.09 14.92 -4.41
C LEU A 454 12.59 14.72 -4.55
N VAL A 455 13.03 13.84 -5.47
CA VAL A 455 14.45 13.53 -5.66
C VAL A 455 15.22 14.76 -6.15
N GLU A 456 14.67 15.52 -7.08
CA GLU A 456 15.28 16.77 -7.57
C GLU A 456 15.43 17.81 -6.46
N ALA A 457 14.42 17.99 -5.61
CA ALA A 457 14.49 18.91 -4.47
C ALA A 457 15.53 18.46 -3.43
N MET A 458 15.57 17.16 -3.13
CA MET A 458 16.57 16.58 -2.24
C MET A 458 17.99 16.74 -2.81
N ALA A 459 18.18 16.52 -4.11
CA ALA A 459 19.46 16.70 -4.78
C ALA A 459 19.96 18.15 -4.70
N ARG A 460 19.07 19.13 -4.93
CA ARG A 460 19.39 20.56 -4.79
C ARG A 460 19.86 20.91 -3.37
N ASP A 461 19.18 20.41 -2.34
CA ASP A 461 19.56 20.64 -0.93
C ASP A 461 20.91 20.02 -0.57
N LEU A 462 21.31 18.95 -1.28
CA LEU A 462 22.55 18.23 -1.06
C LEU A 462 23.71 18.71 -1.95
N LEU A 463 23.45 19.65 -2.88
CA LEU A 463 24.39 20.12 -3.89
C LEU A 463 24.97 18.95 -4.72
N LEU A 464 24.08 18.09 -5.24
CA LEU A 464 24.40 16.89 -6.01
C LEU A 464 24.17 17.04 -7.51
#